data_AF-A0A6M8VX61-F1
#
_entry.id   AF-A0A6M8VX61-F1
#
_cell.length_a   1.000
_cell.length_b   1.000
_cell.length_c   1.000
_cell.angle_alpha   90.00
_cell.angle_beta   90.00
_cell.angle_gamma   90.00
#
_symmetry.space_group_name_H-M   'P 1'
#
loop_
_entity.id
_entity.type
_entity.pdbx_description
1 polymer ?
#
loop_
_entity_poly.entity_id
_entity_poly.type
_entity_poly.pdbx_seq_one_letter_code
_entity_poly.pdbx_strand_id
1 'polypeptide(L)'
;MRPFLAERSPGEPLFSPAEAEAERRERMSERRRTPLSCGNRPGTNRRAEPARAAGDAYTTDSYRRAIEYACARAFPPPEHLRPAELPGGGRETRAEFEARLTAAEREELRRWGGEHRWRPNQLRHNAATRIRHEFGLEAAQLVLGHSSAVVTDAVYAERDERRVTEVLGRIG
;
A
#
# COMPACT_ATOMS: atom_id res chain seq x y z
N MET A 1 4.35 20.44 3.11
CA MET A 1 3.82 19.35 2.24
C MET A 1 3.59 19.95 0.85
N ARG A 2 4.09 19.36 -0.24
CA ARG A 2 3.74 19.84 -1.59
C ARG A 2 2.27 19.51 -1.88
N PRO A 3 1.49 20.37 -2.57
CA PRO A 3 0.14 20.03 -2.98
C PRO A 3 0.21 18.88 -4.00
N PHE A 4 -0.44 17.75 -3.71
CA PHE A 4 -0.37 16.56 -4.57
C PHE A 4 -1.02 16.76 -5.95
N LEU A 5 -1.91 17.74 -6.11
CA LEU A 5 -2.73 17.92 -7.32
C LEU A 5 -2.38 19.17 -8.15
N ALA A 6 -1.34 19.94 -7.79
CA ALA A 6 -1.08 21.23 -8.43
C ALA A 6 -0.72 21.14 -9.93
N GLU A 7 -0.27 19.98 -10.40
CA GLU A 7 0.28 19.80 -11.75
C GLU A 7 -0.40 18.68 -12.55
N ARG A 8 -1.53 18.11 -12.08
CA ARG A 8 -2.21 16.98 -12.75
C ARG A 8 -3.66 17.27 -13.10
N SER A 9 -4.10 16.72 -14.23
CA SER A 9 -5.52 16.74 -14.61
C SER A 9 -6.34 15.81 -13.72
N PRO A 10 -7.61 16.11 -13.38
CA PRO A 10 -8.45 15.25 -12.53
C PRO A 10 -8.66 13.81 -13.05
N GLY A 11 -8.47 13.57 -14.35
CA GLY A 11 -8.60 12.25 -14.96
C GLY A 11 -7.31 11.42 -14.97
N GLU A 12 -6.18 12.02 -14.58
CA GLU A 12 -4.88 11.34 -14.59
C GLU A 12 -4.62 10.65 -13.25
N PRO A 13 -3.98 9.46 -13.27
CA PRO A 13 -3.52 8.84 -12.04
C PRO A 13 -2.57 9.78 -11.29
N LEU A 14 -2.86 10.02 -10.01
CA LEU A 14 -1.98 10.77 -9.12
C LEU A 14 -0.64 10.03 -8.89
N PHE A 15 -0.68 8.70 -8.94
CA PHE A 15 0.49 7.84 -8.78
C PHE A 15 0.55 6.84 -9.93
N SER A 16 1.69 6.79 -10.63
CA SER A 16 1.95 5.85 -11.72
C SER A 16 3.11 4.90 -11.37
N PRO A 17 2.95 3.58 -11.58
CA PRO A 17 4.07 2.63 -11.50
C PRO A 17 5.23 2.97 -12.46
N ALA A 18 4.92 3.47 -13.66
CA ALA A 18 5.93 3.83 -14.65
C ALA A 18 6.80 5.00 -14.16
N GLU A 19 6.18 6.04 -13.60
CA GLU A 19 6.87 7.18 -13.01
C GLU A 19 7.70 6.77 -11.78
N ALA A 20 7.12 5.97 -10.88
CA ALA A 20 7.80 5.51 -9.68
C ALA A 20 9.06 4.69 -10.02
N GLU A 21 8.99 3.86 -11.06
CA GLU A 21 10.12 3.09 -11.55
C GLU A 21 11.15 3.94 -12.29
N ALA A 22 10.75 4.99 -13.02
CA ALA A 22 11.67 5.97 -13.60
C ALA A 22 12.45 6.71 -12.50
N GLU A 23 11.75 7.24 -11.49
CA GLU A 23 12.33 7.92 -10.34
C GLU A 23 13.26 6.97 -9.53
N ARG A 24 12.87 5.70 -9.37
CA ARG A 24 13.75 4.68 -8.74
C ARG A 24 15.04 4.51 -9.53
N ARG A 25 14.98 4.47 -10.87
CA ARG A 25 16.16 4.31 -11.73
C ARG A 25 17.06 5.54 -11.71
N GLU A 26 16.50 6.74 -11.69
CA GLU A 26 17.25 7.99 -11.54
C GLU A 26 18.00 7.98 -10.21
N ARG A 27 17.32 7.71 -9.10
CA ARG A 27 17.97 7.56 -7.77
C ARG A 27 19.07 6.50 -7.76
N MET A 28 18.87 5.37 -8.43
CA MET A 28 19.90 4.33 -8.55
C MET A 28 21.10 4.80 -9.39
N SER A 29 20.85 5.60 -10.44
CA SER A 29 21.89 6.19 -11.28
C SER A 29 22.68 7.26 -10.53
N GLU A 30 22.02 8.11 -9.74
CA GLU A 30 22.67 9.09 -8.87
C GLU A 30 23.53 8.43 -7.79
N ARG A 31 23.04 7.33 -7.21
CA ARG A 31 23.76 6.54 -6.21
C ARG A 31 24.83 5.61 -6.81
N ARG A 32 24.99 5.62 -8.13
CA ARG A 32 25.95 4.76 -8.81
C ARG A 32 27.37 5.14 -8.43
N ARG A 33 28.13 4.18 -7.92
CA ARG A 33 29.57 4.33 -7.63
C ARG A 33 30.47 3.94 -8.80
N THR A 34 30.03 3.00 -9.63
CA THR A 34 30.80 2.53 -10.79
C THR A 34 30.84 3.61 -11.87
N PRO A 35 32.01 4.04 -12.34
CA PRO A 35 32.11 5.00 -13.45
C PRO A 35 31.37 4.52 -14.72
N LEU A 36 30.99 5.47 -15.59
CA LEU A 36 30.32 5.17 -16.86
C LEU A 36 31.23 4.49 -17.91
N SER A 37 32.54 4.57 -17.69
CA SER A 37 33.56 3.88 -18.48
C SER A 37 33.61 2.37 -18.20
N CYS A 38 33.04 1.90 -17.08
CA CYS A 38 33.15 0.51 -16.65
C CYS A 38 31.80 -0.22 -16.69
N GLY A 39 31.79 -1.38 -17.35
CA GLY A 39 30.67 -2.32 -17.36
C GLY A 39 29.39 -1.77 -18.01
N ASN A 40 28.24 -2.28 -17.55
CA ASN A 40 26.93 -1.87 -18.06
C ASN A 40 26.59 -0.43 -17.65
N ARG A 41 26.24 0.40 -18.63
CA ARG A 41 25.77 1.78 -18.42
C ARG A 41 24.29 1.78 -18.03
N PRO A 42 23.80 2.78 -17.28
CA PRO A 42 22.37 2.95 -17.04
C PRO A 42 21.59 2.87 -18.36
N GLY A 43 20.57 2.03 -18.43
CA GLY A 43 19.76 1.87 -19.63
C GLY A 43 20.20 0.77 -20.61
N THR A 44 21.46 0.33 -20.57
CA THR A 44 22.01 -0.57 -21.61
C THR A 44 21.67 -2.05 -21.40
N ASN A 45 21.67 -2.53 -20.16
CA ASN A 45 21.27 -3.90 -19.85
C ASN A 45 19.76 -3.97 -19.57
N ARG A 46 18.97 -3.75 -20.62
CA ARG A 46 17.50 -3.81 -20.59
C ARG A 46 17.00 -4.71 -21.70
N ARG A 47 15.99 -5.52 -21.39
CA ARG A 47 15.22 -6.21 -22.42
C ARG A 47 14.32 -5.20 -23.10
N ALA A 48 14.37 -5.16 -24.44
CA ALA A 48 13.51 -4.28 -25.23
C ALA A 48 12.03 -4.57 -24.96
N GLU A 49 11.68 -5.86 -24.88
CA GLU A 49 10.32 -6.34 -24.62
C GLU A 49 10.30 -7.15 -23.30
N PRO A 50 10.13 -6.47 -22.15
CA PRO A 50 10.02 -7.17 -20.87
C PRO A 50 8.66 -7.88 -20.76
N ALA A 51 8.65 -9.10 -20.24
CA ALA A 51 7.42 -9.85 -19.99
C ALA A 51 6.45 -9.14 -19.02
N ARG A 52 6.94 -8.19 -18.21
CA ARG A 52 6.15 -7.34 -17.32
C ARG A 52 6.67 -5.91 -17.38
N ALA A 53 5.92 -5.02 -18.01
CA ALA A 53 6.17 -3.59 -18.00
C ALA A 53 5.42 -2.92 -16.84
N ALA A 54 5.94 -1.79 -16.36
CA ALA A 54 5.20 -0.94 -15.43
C ALA A 54 4.09 -0.22 -16.21
N GLY A 55 2.86 -0.29 -15.74
CA GLY A 55 1.72 0.43 -16.34
C GLY A 55 1.59 1.85 -15.80
N ASP A 56 0.58 2.57 -16.30
CA ASP A 56 0.34 3.97 -15.95
C ASP A 56 -0.46 4.14 -14.65
N ALA A 57 -1.16 3.10 -14.20
CA ALA A 57 -1.93 3.10 -12.95
C ALA A 57 -1.65 1.82 -12.13
N TYR A 58 -1.74 1.96 -10.81
CA TYR A 58 -1.72 0.80 -9.91
C TYR A 58 -3.04 0.03 -10.03
N THR A 59 -2.96 -1.29 -9.99
CA THR A 59 -4.13 -2.17 -9.92
C THR A 59 -4.52 -2.41 -8.47
N THR A 60 -5.74 -2.92 -8.27
CA THR A 60 -6.22 -3.37 -6.95
C THR A 60 -5.28 -4.41 -6.33
N ASP A 61 -4.74 -5.31 -7.16
CA ASP A 61 -3.77 -6.32 -6.71
C ASP A 61 -2.41 -5.72 -6.32
N SER A 62 -1.89 -4.75 -7.07
CA SER A 62 -0.61 -4.13 -6.70
C SER A 62 -0.71 -3.35 -5.40
N TYR A 63 -1.84 -2.65 -5.19
CA TYR A 63 -2.15 -1.99 -3.93
C TYR A 63 -2.25 -2.96 -2.75
N ARG A 64 -3.01 -4.06 -2.92
CA ARG A 64 -3.15 -5.10 -1.88
C ARG A 64 -1.79 -5.71 -1.51
N ARG A 65 -0.98 -6.09 -2.49
CA ARG A 65 0.35 -6.68 -2.25
C ARG A 65 1.30 -5.71 -1.55
N ALA A 66 1.25 -4.43 -1.90
CA ALA A 66 2.07 -3.41 -1.24
C ALA A 66 1.76 -3.32 0.27
N ILE A 67 0.48 -3.35 0.63
CA ILE A 67 0.03 -3.37 2.04
C ILE A 67 0.50 -4.66 2.73
N GLU A 68 0.30 -5.81 2.10
CA GLU A 68 0.73 -7.11 2.65
C GLU A 68 2.23 -7.14 2.94
N TYR A 69 3.05 -6.64 2.00
CA TYR A 69 4.50 -6.57 2.18
C TYR A 69 4.92 -5.57 3.26
N ALA A 70 4.26 -4.41 3.32
CA ALA A 70 4.52 -3.43 4.37
C ALA A 70 4.20 -4.00 5.75
N CYS A 71 3.06 -4.68 5.91
CA CYS A 71 2.67 -5.33 7.16
C CYS A 71 3.62 -6.48 7.51
N ALA A 72 4.01 -7.31 6.55
CA ALA A 72 4.96 -8.40 6.80
C ALA A 72 6.34 -7.90 7.25
N ARG A 73 6.76 -6.71 6.81
CA ARG A 73 8.01 -6.07 7.25
C ARG A 73 7.88 -5.41 8.62
N ALA A 74 6.74 -4.78 8.91
CA ALA A 74 6.49 -4.12 10.19
C ALA A 74 6.20 -5.12 11.33
N PHE A 75 5.50 -6.22 11.01
CA PHE A 75 5.02 -7.23 11.95
C PHE A 75 5.40 -8.63 11.46
N PRO A 76 6.70 -8.97 11.49
CA PRO A 76 7.15 -10.28 11.06
C PRO A 76 6.58 -11.37 11.99
N PRO A 77 6.15 -12.54 11.46
CA PRO A 77 5.57 -13.62 12.27
C PRO A 77 6.57 -14.18 13.28
N PRO A 78 6.17 -14.98 14.27
CA PRO A 78 7.12 -15.70 15.14
C PRO A 78 8.19 -16.48 14.37
N GLU A 79 9.37 -16.68 14.98
CA GLU A 79 10.54 -17.23 14.29
C GLU A 79 10.31 -18.61 13.66
N HIS A 80 9.61 -19.51 14.35
CA HIS A 80 9.28 -20.85 13.84
C HIS A 80 8.37 -20.83 12.60
N LEU A 81 7.62 -19.74 12.41
CA LEU A 81 6.74 -19.51 11.27
C LEU A 81 7.40 -18.67 10.16
N ARG A 82 8.70 -18.39 10.25
CA ARG A 82 9.46 -17.72 9.19
C ARG A 82 10.17 -18.74 8.29
N PRO A 83 10.46 -18.41 7.03
CA PRO A 83 11.40 -19.17 6.21
C PRO A 83 12.74 -19.30 6.93
N ALA A 84 13.23 -20.53 7.08
CA ALA A 84 14.48 -20.81 7.78
C ALA A 84 15.69 -20.42 6.92
N GLU A 85 16.80 -20.13 7.59
CA GLU A 85 18.09 -19.97 6.93
C GLU A 85 18.71 -21.35 6.68
N LEU A 86 19.14 -21.59 5.45
CA LEU A 86 19.70 -22.87 5.03
C LEU A 86 21.21 -22.91 5.31
N PRO A 87 21.78 -24.09 5.64
CA PRO A 87 23.22 -24.28 5.72
C PRO A 87 23.88 -23.89 4.39
N GLY A 88 24.82 -22.95 4.42
CA GLY A 88 25.51 -22.45 3.21
C GLY A 88 25.10 -21.05 2.76
N GLY A 89 24.24 -20.36 3.50
CA GLY A 89 23.87 -18.98 3.19
C GLY A 89 22.77 -18.93 2.14
N GLY A 90 21.53 -19.09 2.59
CA GLY A 90 20.34 -19.03 1.77
C GLY A 90 19.10 -19.01 2.67
N ARG A 91 17.93 -18.79 2.06
CA ARG A 91 16.64 -18.95 2.75
C ARG A 91 15.85 -20.02 2.06
N GLU A 92 15.04 -20.75 2.81
CA GLU A 92 14.07 -21.69 2.27
C GLU A 92 13.28 -21.05 1.13
N THR A 93 13.15 -21.79 0.03
CA THR A 93 12.21 -21.44 -1.02
C THR A 93 10.79 -21.50 -0.48
N ARG A 94 9.86 -20.87 -1.19
CA ARG A 94 8.46 -20.91 -0.79
C ARG A 94 7.89 -22.33 -0.74
N ALA A 95 8.30 -23.21 -1.64
CA ALA A 95 7.86 -24.59 -1.68
C ALA A 95 8.40 -25.39 -0.47
N GLU A 96 9.68 -25.23 -0.12
CA GLU A 96 10.29 -25.86 1.06
C GLU A 96 9.65 -25.36 2.35
N PHE A 97 9.49 -24.04 2.47
CA PHE A 97 8.82 -23.41 3.61
C PHE A 97 7.39 -23.95 3.77
N GLU A 98 6.63 -23.99 2.67
CA GLU A 98 5.29 -24.55 2.68
C GLU A 98 5.32 -26.03 3.00
N ALA A 99 6.26 -26.85 2.52
CA ALA A 99 6.32 -28.27 2.84
C ALA A 99 6.67 -28.54 4.32
N ARG A 100 7.53 -27.71 4.92
CA ARG A 100 7.95 -27.85 6.33
C ARG A 100 6.81 -27.60 7.32
N LEU A 101 5.95 -26.62 7.06
CA LEU A 101 4.91 -26.24 8.01
C LEU A 101 3.85 -27.33 8.18
N THR A 102 3.60 -27.69 9.44
CA THR A 102 2.47 -28.53 9.85
C THR A 102 1.13 -27.82 9.62
N ALA A 103 0.02 -28.57 9.66
CA ALA A 103 -1.31 -27.97 9.54
C ALA A 103 -1.60 -26.95 10.66
N ALA A 104 -1.13 -27.22 11.89
CA ALA A 104 -1.27 -26.32 13.03
C ALA A 104 -0.50 -25.02 12.83
N GLU A 105 0.76 -25.09 12.41
CA GLU A 105 1.60 -23.91 12.16
C GLU A 105 1.09 -23.08 10.97
N ARG A 106 0.51 -23.72 9.94
CA ARG A 106 -0.15 -22.98 8.84
C ARG A 106 -1.34 -22.18 9.35
N GLU A 107 -2.13 -22.76 10.25
CA GLU A 107 -3.28 -22.08 10.82
C GLU A 107 -2.85 -20.95 11.78
N GLU A 108 -1.80 -21.17 12.57
CA GLU A 108 -1.17 -20.14 13.40
C GLU A 108 -0.67 -18.96 12.53
N LEU A 109 0.02 -19.25 11.43
CA LEU A 109 0.50 -18.23 10.49
C LEU A 109 -0.65 -17.45 9.83
N ARG A 110 -1.75 -18.13 9.49
CA ARG A 110 -2.96 -17.45 8.98
C ARG A 110 -3.57 -16.54 10.02
N ARG A 111 -3.70 -17.01 11.27
CA ARG A 111 -4.24 -16.22 12.39
C ARG A 111 -3.38 -14.99 12.66
N TRP A 112 -2.05 -15.17 12.74
CA TRP A 112 -1.09 -14.07 12.86
C TRP A 112 -1.31 -13.03 11.76
N GLY A 113 -1.43 -13.49 10.51
CA GLY A 113 -1.71 -12.63 9.36
C GLY A 113 -3.03 -11.87 9.47
N GLY A 114 -4.06 -12.47 10.05
CA GLY A 114 -5.35 -11.81 10.28
C GLY A 114 -5.28 -10.70 11.34
N GLU A 115 -4.49 -10.89 12.39
CA GLU A 115 -4.35 -9.96 13.52
C GLU A 115 -3.41 -8.79 13.20
N HIS A 116 -2.37 -9.02 12.40
CA HIS A 116 -1.27 -8.06 12.22
C HIS A 116 -1.22 -7.42 10.83
N ARG A 117 -2.08 -7.82 9.90
CA ARG A 117 -2.13 -7.22 8.55
C ARG A 117 -3.36 -6.36 8.36
N TRP A 118 -3.12 -5.18 7.80
CA TRP A 118 -4.19 -4.33 7.30
C TRP A 118 -4.78 -4.89 6.01
N ARG A 119 -6.10 -4.88 5.90
CA ARG A 119 -6.82 -5.11 4.66
C ARG A 119 -7.01 -3.78 3.91
N PRO A 120 -7.02 -3.78 2.57
CA PRO A 120 -7.26 -2.56 1.77
C PRO A 120 -8.50 -1.78 2.22
N ASN A 121 -9.59 -2.48 2.52
CA ASN A 121 -10.84 -1.84 2.97
C ASN A 121 -10.73 -1.21 4.37
N GLN A 122 -9.88 -1.72 5.27
CA GLN A 122 -9.66 -1.09 6.58
C GLN A 122 -8.95 0.26 6.42
N LEU A 123 -7.98 0.35 5.50
CA LEU A 123 -7.32 1.62 5.19
C LEU A 123 -8.27 2.61 4.51
N ARG A 124 -9.10 2.14 3.58
CA ARG A 124 -10.15 2.95 2.95
C ARG A 124 -11.16 3.47 3.98
N HIS A 125 -11.57 2.62 4.92
CA HIS A 125 -12.46 3.01 6.01
C HIS A 125 -11.83 4.09 6.89
N ASN A 126 -10.58 3.90 7.33
CA ASN A 126 -9.89 4.91 8.14
C ASN A 126 -9.73 6.26 7.42
N ALA A 127 -9.42 6.23 6.12
CA ALA A 127 -9.33 7.44 5.31
C ALA A 127 -10.70 8.14 5.21
N ALA A 128 -11.78 7.39 4.98
CA ALA A 128 -13.14 7.91 4.95
C ALA A 128 -13.52 8.57 6.28
N THR A 129 -13.24 7.91 7.41
CA THR A 129 -13.50 8.46 8.76
C THR A 129 -12.76 9.78 8.98
N ARG A 130 -11.49 9.86 8.58
CA ARG A 130 -10.69 11.09 8.67
C ARG A 130 -11.24 12.22 7.80
N ILE A 131 -11.53 11.93 6.53
CA ILE A 131 -12.08 12.92 5.60
C ILE A 131 -13.43 13.42 6.10
N ARG A 132 -14.28 12.54 6.63
CA ARG A 132 -15.58 12.94 7.17
C ARG A 132 -15.44 13.86 8.38
N HIS A 133 -14.55 13.52 9.32
CA HIS A 133 -14.29 14.35 10.50
C HIS A 133 -13.79 15.74 10.10
N GLU A 134 -12.90 15.83 9.11
CA GLU A 134 -12.27 17.10 8.72
C GLU A 134 -13.11 17.93 7.72
N PHE A 135 -13.81 17.28 6.79
CA PHE A 135 -14.46 17.92 5.65
C PHE A 135 -15.96 17.61 5.52
N GLY A 136 -16.51 16.71 6.34
CA GLY A 136 -17.93 16.34 6.31
C GLY A 136 -18.29 15.19 5.36
N LEU A 137 -19.56 14.80 5.40
CA LEU A 137 -20.08 13.60 4.74
C LEU A 137 -20.02 13.70 3.21
N GLU A 138 -20.38 14.85 2.65
CA GLU A 138 -20.37 15.08 1.20
C GLU A 138 -18.96 14.94 0.62
N ALA A 139 -17.96 15.53 1.27
CA ALA A 139 -16.56 15.41 0.87
C ALA A 139 -16.09 13.95 0.91
N ALA A 140 -16.42 13.21 1.97
CA ALA A 140 -16.09 11.78 2.06
C ALA A 140 -16.77 10.96 0.95
N GLN A 141 -18.04 11.24 0.63
CA GLN A 141 -18.77 10.55 -0.43
C GLN A 141 -18.15 10.80 -1.81
N LEU A 142 -17.83 12.07 -2.13
CA LEU A 142 -17.23 12.46 -3.41
C LEU A 142 -15.84 11.83 -3.60
N VAL A 143 -14.98 11.91 -2.58
CA VAL A 143 -13.62 11.33 -2.64
C VAL A 143 -13.65 9.81 -2.78
N LEU A 144 -14.61 9.14 -2.13
CA LEU A 144 -14.76 7.69 -2.21
C LEU A 144 -15.47 7.25 -3.50
N GLY A 145 -16.15 8.15 -4.22
CA GLY A 145 -16.90 7.84 -5.42
C GLY A 145 -18.16 7.02 -5.16
N HIS A 146 -18.80 7.18 -3.99
CA HIS A 146 -20.03 6.46 -3.68
C HIS A 146 -21.24 7.11 -4.36
N SER A 147 -22.02 6.33 -5.09
CA SER A 147 -23.26 6.78 -5.74
C SER A 147 -24.37 7.16 -4.75
N SER A 148 -24.28 6.76 -3.48
CA SER A 148 -25.23 7.09 -2.42
C SER A 148 -24.52 7.39 -1.11
N ALA A 149 -24.99 8.42 -0.39
CA ALA A 149 -24.51 8.82 0.93
C ALA A 149 -24.80 7.75 2.00
N VAL A 150 -25.83 6.92 1.80
CA VAL A 150 -26.30 5.90 2.77
C VAL A 150 -25.22 4.83 3.05
N VAL A 151 -24.37 4.51 2.07
CA VAL A 151 -23.24 3.58 2.25
C VAL A 151 -22.14 4.20 3.14
N THR A 152 -22.01 5.52 3.11
CA THR A 152 -21.10 6.28 3.98
C THR A 152 -21.73 6.57 5.35
N ASP A 153 -23.05 6.45 5.50
CA ASP A 153 -23.75 6.68 6.77
C ASP A 153 -23.86 5.37 7.59
N ALA A 154 -24.24 4.25 6.96
CA ALA A 154 -24.49 2.97 7.64
C ALA A 154 -23.26 2.28 8.23
N VAL A 155 -22.04 2.61 7.75
CA VAL A 155 -20.78 2.00 8.23
C VAL A 155 -19.98 2.93 9.14
N TYR A 156 -20.33 4.23 9.20
CA TYR A 156 -19.47 5.24 9.84
C TYR A 156 -20.15 6.00 10.97
N ALA A 157 -21.42 5.74 11.31
CA ALA A 157 -22.28 6.50 12.23
C ALA A 157 -21.82 6.63 13.72
N GLU A 158 -20.55 6.87 14.02
CA GLU A 158 -20.17 7.60 15.23
C GLU A 158 -20.52 9.08 15.07
N ARG A 159 -21.35 9.58 16.00
CA ARG A 159 -21.73 10.99 16.11
C ARG A 159 -20.48 11.84 16.29
N ASP A 160 -20.28 12.83 15.42
CA ASP A 160 -19.19 13.79 15.56
C ASP A 160 -19.52 14.80 16.67
N GLU A 161 -19.24 14.42 17.92
CA GLU A 161 -19.54 15.20 19.13
C GLU A 161 -18.88 16.59 19.12
N ARG A 162 -17.74 16.75 18.42
CA ARG A 162 -17.10 18.07 18.24
C ARG A 162 -17.94 18.97 17.38
N ARG A 163 -18.47 18.47 16.26
CA ARG A 163 -19.36 19.23 15.37
C ARG A 163 -20.68 19.57 16.05
N VAL A 164 -21.21 18.66 16.87
CA VAL A 164 -22.39 18.93 17.72
C VAL A 164 -22.10 20.05 18.70
N THR A 165 -20.94 20.02 19.37
CA THR A 165 -20.53 21.07 20.32
C THR A 165 -20.32 22.42 19.64
N GLU A 166 -19.70 22.44 18.45
CA GLU A 166 -19.51 23.67 17.67
C GLU A 166 -20.82 24.28 17.21
N VAL A 167 -21.76 23.45 16.70
CA VAL A 167 -23.09 23.91 16.28
C VAL A 167 -23.89 24.45 17.46
N LEU A 168 -23.89 23.73 18.60
CA LEU A 168 -24.57 24.19 19.81
C LEU A 168 -23.97 25.49 20.36
N GLY A 169 -22.65 25.65 20.33
CA GLY A 169 -21.98 26.90 20.75
C GLY A 169 -22.14 28.08 19.78
N ARG A 170 -22.65 27.85 18.56
CA ARG A 170 -22.93 28.90 17.57
C ARG A 170 -24.39 29.35 17.57
N ILE A 171 -25.29 28.48 18.06
CA ILE A 171 -26.74 28.70 18.07
C ILE A 171 -27.23 29.11 19.48
N GLY A 172 -26.56 28.66 20.54
CA GLY A 172 -26.77 29.13 21.92
C GLY A 172 -25.99 30.40 22.23
#